data_AF-A0A8T6PBC4-F1
#
_entry.id   AF-A0A8T6PBC4-F1
#
_cell.length_a   1.000
_cell.length_b   1.000
_cell.length_c   1.000
_cell.angle_alpha   90.00
_cell.angle_beta   90.00
_cell.angle_gamma   90.00
#
_symmetry.space_group_name_H-M   'P 1'
#
loop_
_entity.id
_entity.type
_entity.pdbx_description
1 polymer ?
#
loop_
_entity_poly.entity_id
_entity_poly.type
_entity_poly.pdbx_seq_one_letter_code
_entity_poly.pdbx_strand_id
1 'polypeptide(L)'
;NMIVEGMLAETGYHAYFTALAKNDLLPGTRQGVGLLKQDESRHLAYGVFLLSRLLAENETIWDVIEATMNSLMMPALGIIQDAFSHYDPIPFGLVEDDFVNYAMAQYQKRYDRLMRARGASLEDVYRVTHDAIEADDA
;
A
#
# COMPACT_ATOMS: atom_id res chain seq x y z
N ASN A 1 -2.62 7.24 2.91
CA ASN A 1 -3.26 6.20 2.08
C ASN A 1 -2.39 5.59 0.99
N MET A 2 -1.99 6.27 -0.09
CA MET A 2 -1.33 5.52 -1.19
C MET A 2 0.10 5.04 -0.88
N ILE A 3 0.94 5.93 -0.33
CA ILE A 3 2.37 5.63 -0.12
C ILE A 3 2.63 5.10 1.30
N VAL A 4 2.32 5.89 2.34
CA VAL A 4 2.63 5.49 3.73
C VAL A 4 1.92 4.20 4.13
N GLU A 5 0.62 4.12 3.85
CA GLU A 5 -0.21 2.97 4.21
C GLU A 5 -0.15 1.89 3.12
N GLY A 6 -0.50 2.25 1.89
CA GLY A 6 -0.66 1.34 0.77
C GLY A 6 0.63 0.81 0.16
N MET A 7 1.81 1.30 0.58
CA MET A 7 3.13 0.81 0.15
C MET A 7 4.03 0.50 1.36
N LEU A 8 4.34 1.47 2.23
CA LEU A 8 5.28 1.26 3.34
C LEU A 8 4.73 0.36 4.44
N ALA A 9 3.49 0.59 4.91
CA ALA A 9 2.91 -0.25 5.95
C ALA A 9 2.71 -1.70 5.46
N GLU A 10 2.19 -1.88 4.24
CA GLU A 10 2.08 -3.20 3.59
C GLU A 10 3.42 -3.93 3.48
N THR A 11 4.49 -3.22 3.11
CA THR A 11 5.85 -3.78 3.05
C THR A 11 6.38 -4.12 4.43
N GLY A 12 6.10 -3.29 5.44
CA GLY A 12 6.43 -3.56 6.84
C GLY A 12 5.71 -4.80 7.39
N TYR A 13 4.42 -4.98 7.07
CA TYR A 13 3.69 -6.19 7.43
C TYR A 13 4.30 -7.43 6.77
N HIS A 14 4.66 -7.33 5.49
CA HIS A 14 5.37 -8.39 4.80
C HIS A 14 6.70 -8.75 5.50
N ALA A 15 7.42 -7.76 6.03
CA ALA A 15 8.65 -7.97 6.78
C ALA A 15 8.40 -8.71 8.11
N TYR A 16 7.40 -8.29 8.87
CA TYR A 16 7.01 -8.97 10.11
C TYR A 16 6.64 -10.43 9.88
N PHE A 17 5.81 -10.72 8.87
CA PHE A 17 5.43 -12.11 8.59
C PHE A 17 6.61 -12.93 8.08
N THR A 18 7.44 -12.39 7.19
CA THR A 18 8.61 -13.10 6.66
C THR A 18 9.64 -13.40 7.75
N ALA A 19 9.94 -12.42 8.61
CA ALA A 19 10.89 -12.59 9.70
C ALA A 19 10.36 -13.49 10.83
N LEU A 20 9.12 -13.29 11.26
CA LEU A 20 8.60 -13.94 12.47
C LEU A 20 7.90 -15.27 12.18
N ALA A 21 7.10 -15.37 11.10
CA ALA A 21 6.34 -16.59 10.82
C ALA A 21 7.24 -17.73 10.36
N LYS A 22 8.27 -17.43 9.54
CA LYS A 22 9.25 -18.43 9.08
C LYS A 22 10.04 -19.06 10.22
N ASN A 23 10.24 -18.32 11.32
CA ASN A 23 11.01 -18.75 12.48
C ASN A 23 10.12 -19.20 13.66
N ASP A 24 8.79 -19.23 13.48
CA ASP A 24 7.78 -19.47 14.52
C ASP A 24 7.96 -18.62 15.80
N LEU A 25 8.25 -17.34 15.61
CA LEU A 25 8.50 -16.40 16.69
C LEU A 25 7.28 -15.51 16.97
N LEU A 26 7.21 -15.02 18.21
CA LEU A 26 6.33 -13.92 18.64
C LEU A 26 4.87 -14.03 18.13
N PRO A 27 4.14 -15.10 18.48
CA PRO A 27 2.78 -15.33 17.98
C PRO A 27 1.82 -14.17 18.32
N GLY A 28 1.96 -13.54 19.49
CA GLY A 28 1.16 -12.37 19.86
C GLY A 28 1.41 -11.16 18.96
N THR A 29 2.67 -10.89 18.60
CA THR A 29 3.01 -9.82 17.64
C THR A 29 2.47 -10.14 16.26
N ARG A 30 2.59 -11.39 15.78
CA ARG A 30 2.01 -11.82 14.51
C ARG A 30 0.49 -11.62 14.47
N GLN A 31 -0.19 -11.97 15.55
CA GLN A 31 -1.63 -11.73 15.68
C GLN A 31 -1.96 -10.24 15.64
N GLY A 32 -1.26 -9.41 16.41
CA GLY A 32 -1.46 -7.96 16.43
C GLY A 32 -1.24 -7.31 15.06
N VAL A 33 -0.16 -7.68 14.36
CA VAL A 33 0.12 -7.22 12.99
C VAL A 33 -0.95 -7.72 12.01
N GLY A 34 -1.44 -8.96 12.19
CA GLY A 34 -2.55 -9.49 11.40
C GLY A 34 -3.82 -8.67 11.55
N LEU A 35 -4.16 -8.26 12.78
CA LEU A 35 -5.32 -7.41 13.06
C LEU A 35 -5.14 -6.00 12.48
N LEU A 36 -3.96 -5.40 12.63
CA LEU A 36 -3.64 -4.10 12.01
C LEU A 36 -3.81 -4.15 10.50
N LYS A 37 -3.29 -5.20 9.85
CA LYS A 37 -3.43 -5.39 8.40
C LYS A 37 -4.89 -5.55 7.96
N GLN A 38 -5.76 -6.13 8.78
CA GLN A 38 -7.20 -6.21 8.50
C GLN A 38 -7.89 -4.84 8.59
N ASP A 39 -7.39 -3.94 9.42
CA ASP A 39 -7.92 -2.58 9.53
C ASP A 39 -7.42 -1.67 8.40
N GLU A 40 -6.18 -1.88 7.97
CA GLU A 40 -5.51 -1.05 6.96
C GLU A 40 -6.16 -1.12 5.58
N SER A 41 -6.83 -2.24 5.28
CA SER A 41 -7.58 -2.44 4.05
C SER A 41 -8.68 -1.38 3.89
N ARG A 42 -9.39 -1.06 4.97
CA ARG A 42 -10.41 0.03 5.02
C ARG A 42 -9.81 1.42 4.87
N HIS A 43 -8.64 1.68 5.46
CA HIS A 43 -7.95 2.97 5.30
C HIS A 43 -7.55 3.20 3.84
N LEU A 44 -7.05 2.15 3.20
CA LEU A 44 -6.66 2.19 1.82
C LEU A 44 -7.85 2.30 0.87
N ALA A 45 -8.93 1.55 1.13
CA ALA A 45 -10.19 1.64 0.39
C ALA A 45 -10.76 3.06 0.43
N TYR A 46 -10.78 3.69 1.62
CA TYR A 46 -11.19 5.08 1.76
C TYR A 46 -10.31 6.04 0.94
N GLY A 47 -8.98 5.87 1.01
CA GLY A 47 -8.06 6.70 0.24
C GLY A 47 -8.26 6.58 -1.28
N VAL A 48 -8.48 5.37 -1.78
CA VAL A 48 -8.79 5.13 -3.20
C VAL A 48 -10.13 5.78 -3.56
N PHE A 49 -11.16 5.58 -2.75
CA PHE A 49 -12.48 6.17 -2.98
C PHE A 49 -12.41 7.70 -3.05
N LEU A 50 -11.76 8.33 -2.06
CA LEU A 50 -11.65 9.79 -2.00
C LEU A 50 -10.96 10.35 -3.25
N LEU A 51 -9.80 9.79 -3.63
CA LEU A 51 -9.07 10.26 -4.80
C LEU A 51 -9.82 9.99 -6.11
N SER A 52 -10.49 8.83 -6.22
CA SER A 52 -11.33 8.49 -7.38
C SER A 52 -12.51 9.45 -7.52
N ARG A 53 -13.15 9.80 -6.40
CA ARG A 53 -14.24 10.78 -6.37
C ARG A 53 -13.76 12.17 -6.81
N LEU A 54 -12.63 12.62 -6.28
CA LEU A 54 -12.06 13.92 -6.65
C LEU A 54 -11.70 13.97 -8.14
N LEU A 55 -11.18 12.88 -8.70
CA LEU A 55 -10.92 12.75 -10.13
C LEU A 55 -12.20 12.82 -10.97
N ALA A 56 -13.29 12.18 -10.53
CA ALA A 56 -14.57 12.23 -11.20
C ALA A 56 -15.21 13.63 -11.18
N GLU A 57 -14.96 14.42 -10.12
CA GLU A 57 -15.43 15.80 -9.99
C GLU A 57 -14.55 16.80 -10.76
N ASN A 58 -13.24 16.56 -10.83
CA ASN A 58 -12.28 17.40 -11.52
C ASN A 58 -11.07 16.60 -12.02
N GLU A 59 -11.04 16.28 -13.31
CA GLU A 59 -9.97 15.48 -13.91
C GLU A 59 -8.58 16.13 -13.77
N THR A 60 -8.50 17.46 -13.68
CA THR A 60 -7.21 18.19 -13.57
C THR A 60 -6.42 17.87 -12.30
N ILE A 61 -7.06 17.29 -11.28
CA ILE A 61 -6.37 16.85 -10.06
C ILE A 61 -5.46 15.64 -10.29
N TRP A 62 -5.61 14.93 -11.42
CA TRP A 62 -4.74 13.81 -11.80
C TRP A 62 -3.27 14.20 -11.73
N ASP A 63 -2.90 15.33 -12.31
CA ASP A 63 -1.50 15.77 -12.38
C ASP A 63 -0.91 15.97 -10.98
N VAL A 64 -1.71 16.44 -10.02
CA VAL A 64 -1.31 16.60 -8.62
C VAL A 64 -1.12 15.25 -7.95
N ILE A 65 -2.07 14.32 -8.15
CA ILE A 65 -2.00 12.96 -7.59
C ILE A 65 -0.77 12.23 -8.11
N GLU A 66 -0.59 12.22 -9.43
CA GLU A 66 0.51 11.55 -10.11
C GLU A 66 1.87 12.15 -9.71
N ALA A 67 2.02 13.46 -9.74
CA ALA A 67 3.25 14.12 -9.31
C ALA A 67 3.58 13.83 -7.84
N THR A 68 2.57 13.85 -6.97
CA THR A 68 2.74 13.52 -5.55
C THR A 68 3.19 12.08 -5.37
N MET A 69 2.52 11.11 -6.02
CA MET A 69 2.91 9.71 -5.94
C MET A 69 4.32 9.47 -6.48
N ASN A 70 4.66 10.04 -7.64
CA ASN A 70 5.98 9.92 -8.25
C ASN A 70 7.08 10.53 -7.38
N SER A 71 6.84 11.73 -6.82
CA SER A 71 7.83 12.40 -5.96
C SER A 71 8.12 11.64 -4.67
N LEU A 72 7.14 10.89 -4.15
CA LEU A 72 7.26 10.12 -2.91
C LEU A 72 7.82 8.71 -3.12
N MET A 73 7.92 8.22 -4.36
CA MET A 73 8.45 6.90 -4.66
C MET A 73 9.89 6.71 -4.15
N MET A 74 10.80 7.59 -4.59
CA MET A 74 12.22 7.47 -4.23
C MET A 74 12.46 7.60 -2.72
N PRO A 75 11.84 8.57 -2.00
CA PRO A 75 11.89 8.60 -0.54
C PRO A 75 11.38 7.32 0.13
N ALA A 76 10.29 6.72 -0.38
CA ALA A 76 9.74 5.49 0.19
C ALA A 76 10.68 4.30 0.02
N LEU A 77 11.32 4.16 -1.16
CA LEU A 77 12.35 3.14 -1.37
C LEU A 77 13.58 3.39 -0.50
N GLY A 78 13.99 4.65 -0.33
CA GLY A 78 15.08 5.02 0.56
C GLY A 78 14.88 4.56 2.00
N ILE A 79 13.64 4.64 2.52
CA ILE A 79 13.31 4.12 3.87
C ILE A 79 13.58 2.61 3.97
N ILE A 80 13.28 1.84 2.92
CA ILE A 80 13.52 0.39 2.89
C ILE A 80 15.03 0.14 2.88
N GLN A 81 15.75 0.77 1.96
CA GLN A 81 17.21 0.64 1.82
C GLN A 81 17.93 1.02 3.12
N ASP A 82 17.55 2.14 3.72
CA ASP A 82 18.10 2.60 4.99
C ASP A 82 17.89 1.53 6.06
N ALA A 83 16.70 0.95 6.19
CA ALA A 83 16.43 -0.09 7.18
C ALA A 83 17.35 -1.32 7.03
N PHE A 84 17.67 -1.74 5.79
CA PHE A 84 18.58 -2.85 5.53
C PHE A 84 20.06 -2.50 5.73
N SER A 85 20.46 -1.27 5.37
CA SER A 85 21.86 -0.80 5.43
C SER A 85 22.50 -0.84 6.83
N HIS A 86 21.68 -0.90 7.89
CA HIS A 86 22.14 -0.98 9.28
C HIS A 86 22.66 -2.35 9.69
N TYR A 87 22.57 -3.37 8.82
CA TYR A 87 22.85 -4.76 9.18
C TYR A 87 23.82 -5.44 8.20
N ASP A 88 24.88 -6.05 8.75
CA ASP A 88 25.76 -6.98 8.03
C ASP A 88 26.21 -8.11 8.99
N PRO A 89 25.71 -9.36 8.84
CA PRO A 89 24.72 -9.80 7.86
C PRO A 89 23.28 -9.37 8.22
N ILE A 90 22.41 -9.30 7.22
CA ILE A 90 20.97 -9.01 7.40
C ILE A 90 20.32 -10.11 8.28
N PRO A 91 19.64 -9.76 9.38
CA PRO A 91 19.03 -10.73 10.27
C PRO A 91 17.83 -11.44 9.64
N PHE A 92 17.44 -12.58 10.21
CA PHE A 92 16.29 -13.41 9.77
C PHE A 92 16.38 -13.93 8.32
N GLY A 93 17.51 -13.76 7.65
CA GLY A 93 17.72 -14.17 6.26
C GLY A 93 16.82 -13.43 5.28
N LEU A 94 16.51 -12.16 5.58
CA LEU A 94 15.76 -11.29 4.69
C LEU A 94 16.64 -10.83 3.52
N VAL A 95 16.02 -10.63 2.36
CA VAL A 95 16.68 -10.16 1.13
C VAL A 95 16.09 -8.80 0.77
N GLU A 96 16.91 -7.75 0.79
CA GLU A 96 16.49 -6.37 0.52
C GLU A 96 15.68 -6.24 -0.78
N ASP A 97 16.15 -6.88 -1.87
CA ASP A 97 15.50 -6.85 -3.18
C ASP A 97 14.05 -7.37 -3.14
N ASP A 98 13.73 -8.34 -2.29
CA ASP A 98 12.35 -8.85 -2.16
C ASP A 98 11.41 -7.76 -1.63
N PHE A 99 11.89 -6.93 -0.70
CA PHE A 99 11.12 -5.85 -0.10
C PHE A 99 10.98 -4.65 -1.03
N VAL A 100 12.04 -4.30 -1.75
CA VAL A 100 12.00 -3.27 -2.81
C VAL A 100 10.98 -3.68 -3.88
N ASN A 101 11.04 -4.93 -4.36
CA ASN A 101 10.11 -5.44 -5.36
C ASN A 101 8.67 -5.47 -4.84
N TYR A 102 8.45 -5.91 -3.59
CA TYR A 102 7.13 -5.90 -2.98
C TYR A 102 6.56 -4.49 -2.88
N ALA A 103 7.35 -3.52 -2.43
CA ALA A 103 6.93 -2.13 -2.32
C ALA A 103 6.57 -1.52 -3.68
N MET A 104 7.37 -1.79 -4.71
CA MET A 104 7.09 -1.37 -6.09
C MET A 104 5.79 -1.97 -6.61
N ALA A 105 5.53 -3.26 -6.35
CA ALA A 105 4.28 -3.90 -6.73
C ALA A 105 3.07 -3.28 -6.01
N GLN A 106 3.21 -2.95 -4.73
CA GLN A 106 2.18 -2.25 -3.97
C GLN A 106 1.89 -0.87 -4.56
N TYR A 107 2.93 -0.08 -4.85
CA TYR A 107 2.79 1.21 -5.52
C TYR A 107 2.02 1.07 -6.84
N GLN A 108 2.46 0.16 -7.71
CA GLN A 108 1.87 -0.01 -9.04
C GLN A 108 0.39 -0.37 -8.95
N LYS A 109 0.02 -1.27 -8.01
CA LYS A 109 -1.37 -1.64 -7.76
C LYS A 109 -2.24 -0.41 -7.41
N ARG A 110 -1.70 0.56 -6.67
CA ARG A 110 -2.44 1.78 -6.30
C ARG A 110 -2.53 2.76 -7.45
N TYR A 111 -1.41 2.97 -8.14
CA TYR A 111 -1.36 3.82 -9.32
C TYR A 111 -2.38 3.35 -10.37
N ASP A 112 -2.39 2.05 -10.70
CA ASP A 112 -3.31 1.46 -11.68
C ASP A 112 -4.78 1.61 -11.27
N ARG A 113 -5.07 1.50 -9.96
CA ARG A 113 -6.44 1.65 -9.45
C ARG A 113 -6.94 3.09 -9.60
N LEU A 114 -6.09 4.08 -9.34
CA LEU A 114 -6.41 5.49 -9.55
C LEU A 114 -6.49 5.84 -11.04
N MET A 115 -5.59 5.28 -11.86
CA MET A 115 -5.62 5.49 -13.30
C MET A 115 -6.92 4.97 -13.92
N ARG A 116 -7.45 3.82 -13.47
CA ARG A 116 -8.76 3.32 -13.89
C ARG A 116 -9.94 4.21 -13.48
N ALA A 117 -9.81 4.98 -12.40
CA ALA A 117 -10.83 5.93 -11.96
C ALA A 117 -10.81 7.23 -12.79
N ARG A 118 -9.76 7.47 -13.56
CA ARG A 118 -9.67 8.64 -14.44
C ARG A 118 -10.73 8.54 -15.54
N GLY A 119 -11.54 9.60 -15.67
CA GLY A 119 -12.66 9.65 -16.62
C GLY A 119 -13.89 8.83 -16.20
N ALA A 120 -13.88 8.21 -15.01
CA ALA A 120 -15.06 7.56 -14.46
C ALA A 120 -16.09 8.62 -14.03
N SER A 121 -17.38 8.29 -14.15
CA SER A 121 -18.44 9.10 -13.58
C SER A 121 -18.48 8.96 -12.06
N LEU A 122 -19.07 9.93 -11.35
CA LEU A 122 -19.31 9.80 -9.91
C LEU A 122 -20.14 8.56 -9.58
N GLU A 123 -21.14 8.25 -10.40
CA GLU A 123 -21.99 7.06 -10.24
C GLU A 123 -21.16 5.77 -10.34
N ASP A 124 -20.22 5.69 -11.29
CA ASP A 124 -19.31 4.55 -11.41
C ASP A 124 -18.40 4.41 -10.20
N VAL A 125 -17.85 5.50 -9.69
CA VAL A 125 -17.00 5.48 -8.49
C VAL A 125 -17.78 4.94 -7.29
N TYR A 126 -19.02 5.41 -7.10
CA TYR A 126 -19.87 4.92 -6.02
C TYR A 126 -20.25 3.45 -6.18
N ARG A 127 -20.63 3.02 -7.38
CA ARG A 127 -20.96 1.62 -7.68
C ARG A 127 -19.79 0.70 -7.39
N VAL A 128 -18.60 1.00 -7.94
CA VAL A 128 -17.38 0.20 -7.72
C VAL A 128 -17.00 0.14 -6.24
N THR A 129 -17.20 1.23 -5.51
CA THR A 129 -16.93 1.26 -4.06
C THR A 129 -17.93 0.41 -3.29
N HIS A 130 -19.20 0.46 -3.66
CA HIS A 130 -20.25 -0.37 -3.05
C HIS A 130 -19.99 -1.86 -3.31
N ASP A 131 -19.71 -2.23 -4.55
CA ASP A 131 -19.38 -3.60 -4.95
C ASP A 131 -18.18 -4.15 -4.16
N ALA A 132 -17.15 -3.32 -3.93
CA ALA A 132 -15.98 -3.71 -3.13
C ALA A 132 -16.29 -3.90 -1.63
N ILE A 133 -17.23 -3.12 -1.08
CA ILE A 133 -17.70 -3.29 0.30
C ILE A 133 -18.52 -4.57 0.45
N GLU A 134 -19.40 -4.87 -0.51
CA GLU A 134 -20.22 -6.09 -0.48
C GLU A 134 -19.40 -7.37 -0.66
N ALA A 135 -18.29 -7.30 -1.40
CA ALA A 135 -17.39 -8.43 -1.64
C ALA A 135 -16.45 -8.77 -0.47
N ASP A 136 -16.45 -7.98 0.63
CA ASP A 136 -15.49 -8.08 1.75
C ASP A 136 -14.01 -7.97 1.29
N ASP A 137 -13.80 -7.38 0.11
CA ASP A 137 -12.51 -7.15 -0.57
C ASP A 137 -11.92 -5.77 -0.22
N ALA A 138 -12.50 -5.10 0.80
CA ALA A 138 -12.04 -3.82 1.32
C ALA A 138 -10.74 -3.99 2.09
#